data_AF-A0A258E5I9-F1
#
_entry.id   AF-A0A258E5I9-F1
#
_cell.length_a   1.000
_cell.length_b   1.000
_cell.length_c   1.000
_cell.angle_alpha   90.00
_cell.angle_beta   90.00
_cell.angle_gamma   90.00
#
_symmetry.space_group_name_H-M   'P 1'
#
loop_
_entity.id
_entity.type
_entity.pdbx_description
1 polymer ?
#
loop_
_entity_poly.entity_id
_entity_poly.type
_entity_poly.pdbx_seq_one_letter_code
_entity_poly.pdbx_strand_id
1 'polypeptide(L)'
;MQRGGGEFGGAWGGAEDPAETARSIGLDLTGTMSADWTPFAVNERVAPGARAFAEAYLRRYGAEPRSGLSLAHFCGARIFLDALGRAGGTDRDRIRAAVLATDIAEGSTACGWGARFDERGQNMRARPMLCQWQPAPTGGGLRQVGIAPAEAAVAPPIPRLGP
;
A
#
# COMPACT_ATOMS: atom_id res chain seq x y z
N MET A 1 -10.68 29.55 -32.55
CA MET A 1 -11.62 29.26 -31.45
C MET A 1 -11.89 27.76 -31.45
N GLN A 2 -10.99 26.96 -30.86
CA GLN A 2 -11.12 25.50 -30.71
C GLN A 2 -11.24 25.21 -29.22
N ARG A 3 -12.31 24.51 -28.81
CA ARG A 3 -12.56 24.11 -27.42
C ARG A 3 -11.77 22.83 -27.15
N GLY A 4 -10.95 22.88 -26.10
CA GLY A 4 -10.04 21.80 -25.70
C GLY A 4 -10.78 20.55 -25.23
N GLY A 5 -10.27 19.41 -25.67
CA GLY A 5 -10.61 18.10 -25.11
C GLY A 5 -10.06 18.00 -23.69
N GLY A 6 -10.91 17.58 -22.76
CA GLY A 6 -10.49 17.20 -21.42
C GLY A 6 -9.73 15.88 -21.48
N GLU A 7 -8.42 15.96 -21.29
CA GLU A 7 -7.63 14.79 -20.94
C GLU A 7 -7.90 14.48 -19.46
N PHE A 8 -8.55 13.34 -19.19
CA PHE A 8 -8.51 12.71 -17.89
C PHE A 8 -7.07 12.25 -17.64
N GLY A 9 -6.28 13.13 -17.04
CA GLY A 9 -4.98 12.78 -16.49
C GLY A 9 -5.19 11.83 -15.31
N GLY A 10 -5.09 10.53 -15.57
CA GLY A 10 -4.83 9.55 -14.52
C GLY A 10 -3.45 9.81 -13.95
N ALA A 11 -3.36 10.67 -12.94
CA ALA A 11 -2.14 10.86 -12.19
C ALA A 11 -1.85 9.59 -11.40
N TRP A 12 -0.95 8.75 -11.93
CA TRP A 12 -0.15 7.84 -11.11
C TRP A 12 0.88 8.68 -10.33
N GLY A 13 0.37 9.57 -9.47
CA GLY A 13 1.14 10.37 -8.53
C GLY A 13 0.99 9.75 -7.14
N GLY A 14 1.58 8.57 -6.93
CA GLY A 14 1.69 8.01 -5.59
C GLY A 14 2.60 8.90 -4.77
N ALA A 15 2.00 9.75 -3.93
CA ALA A 15 2.65 10.76 -3.11
C ALA A 15 3.93 10.23 -2.43
N GLU A 16 5.05 10.88 -2.69
CA GLU A 16 6.34 10.53 -2.05
C GLU A 16 6.33 10.80 -0.54
N ASP A 17 5.32 11.49 0.00
CA ASP A 17 5.08 11.61 1.45
C ASP A 17 3.60 11.93 1.81
N PRO A 18 2.72 10.91 1.88
CA PRO A 18 1.31 11.10 2.24
C PRO A 18 1.13 11.61 3.67
N ALA A 19 2.00 11.20 4.60
CA ALA A 19 1.95 11.65 6.00
C ALA A 19 2.33 13.13 6.14
N GLU A 20 3.35 13.60 5.42
CA GLU A 20 3.71 15.02 5.42
C GLU A 20 2.63 15.91 4.79
N THR A 21 1.97 15.40 3.75
CA THR A 21 0.82 16.07 3.14
C THR A 21 -0.31 16.23 4.16
N ALA A 22 -0.63 15.17 4.91
CA ALA A 22 -1.64 15.22 5.96
C ALA A 22 -1.26 16.15 7.12
N ARG A 23 0.02 16.20 7.50
CA ARG A 23 0.53 17.15 8.52
C ARG A 23 0.42 18.59 8.06
N SER A 24 0.73 18.86 6.78
CA SER A 24 0.75 20.21 6.21
C SER A 24 -0.64 20.78 5.96
N ILE A 25 -1.56 19.96 5.43
CA ILE A 25 -2.93 20.38 5.12
C ILE A 25 -3.81 20.35 6.38
N GLY A 26 -3.54 19.44 7.33
CA GLY A 26 -4.34 19.27 8.52
C GLY A 26 -5.75 18.76 8.21
N LEU A 27 -6.73 19.12 9.05
CA LEU A 27 -8.08 18.54 9.02
C LEU A 27 -8.84 18.78 7.70
N ASP A 28 -8.42 19.74 6.88
CA ASP A 28 -9.03 19.99 5.56
C ASP A 28 -8.85 18.82 4.59
N LEU A 29 -7.87 17.93 4.83
CA LEU A 29 -7.68 16.71 4.03
C LEU A 29 -8.69 15.61 4.39
N THR A 30 -9.46 15.76 5.48
CA THR A 30 -10.48 14.79 5.90
C THR A 30 -11.42 14.46 4.74
N GLY A 31 -11.71 13.18 4.55
CA GLY A 31 -12.64 12.69 3.53
C GLY A 31 -12.01 12.47 2.15
N THR A 32 -10.81 12.99 1.89
CA THR A 32 -10.09 12.78 0.63
C THR A 32 -9.76 11.31 0.44
N MET A 33 -10.06 10.79 -0.76
CA MET A 33 -9.85 9.39 -1.11
C MET A 33 -8.71 9.22 -2.12
N SER A 34 -7.99 8.11 -2.03
CA SER A 34 -6.97 7.70 -2.99
C SER A 34 -7.08 6.20 -3.30
N ALA A 35 -6.85 5.82 -4.56
CA ALA A 35 -6.51 4.44 -4.89
C ALA A 35 -5.01 4.27 -4.59
N ASP A 36 -4.68 3.47 -3.58
CA ASP A 36 -3.38 3.51 -2.94
C ASP A 36 -2.88 2.10 -2.54
N TRP A 37 -1.68 2.06 -1.97
CA TRP A 37 -1.13 0.88 -1.30
C TRP A 37 -1.90 0.60 0.00
N THR A 38 -1.79 -0.64 0.48
CA THR A 38 -2.39 -1.04 1.77
C THR A 38 -1.93 -0.11 2.90
N PRO A 39 -2.85 0.61 3.59
CA PRO A 39 -2.51 1.49 4.71
C PRO A 39 -2.32 0.66 6.00
N PHE A 40 -1.83 1.29 7.06
CA PHE A 40 -1.69 0.62 8.36
C PHE A 40 -3.02 0.47 9.12
N ALA A 41 -3.98 1.37 8.90
CA ALA A 41 -5.33 1.25 9.42
C ALA A 41 -6.19 0.44 8.44
N VAL A 42 -6.08 -0.88 8.53
CA VAL A 42 -6.74 -1.87 7.68
C VAL A 42 -7.09 -3.11 8.51
N ASN A 43 -8.11 -3.86 8.10
CA ASN A 43 -8.46 -5.10 8.76
C ASN A 43 -7.34 -6.15 8.59
N GLU A 44 -6.78 -6.64 9.71
CA GLU A 44 -5.69 -7.64 9.68
C GLU A 44 -6.13 -8.99 9.09
N ARG A 45 -7.44 -9.25 8.93
CA ARG A 45 -7.90 -10.41 8.15
C ARG A 45 -7.57 -10.29 6.66
N VAL A 46 -7.47 -9.06 6.15
CA VAL A 46 -7.09 -8.76 4.76
C VAL A 46 -5.59 -8.56 4.64
N ALA A 47 -4.99 -7.83 5.59
CA ALA A 47 -3.57 -7.51 5.61
C ALA A 47 -2.92 -7.88 6.97
N PRO A 48 -2.63 -9.17 7.21
CA PRO A 48 -2.30 -9.71 8.53
C PRO A 48 -0.99 -9.22 9.15
N GLY A 49 -0.15 -8.51 8.39
CA GLY A 49 1.12 -8.00 8.88
C GLY A 49 1.22 -6.48 8.90
N ALA A 50 0.16 -5.74 8.54
CA ALA A 50 0.21 -4.29 8.41
C ALA A 50 0.61 -3.60 9.73
N ARG A 51 -0.05 -3.95 10.84
CA ARG A 51 0.26 -3.40 12.16
C ARG A 51 1.60 -3.89 12.68
N ALA A 52 1.86 -5.20 12.58
CA ALA A 52 3.11 -5.80 13.04
C ALA A 52 4.34 -5.17 12.34
N PHE A 53 4.23 -4.85 11.05
CA PHE A 53 5.26 -4.12 10.31
C PHE A 53 5.45 -2.71 10.86
N ALA A 54 4.39 -1.93 11.05
CA ALA A 54 4.50 -0.56 11.57
C ALA A 54 5.16 -0.52 12.95
N GLU A 55 4.77 -1.44 13.85
CA GLU A 55 5.37 -1.58 15.16
C GLU A 55 6.86 -1.98 15.08
N ALA A 56 7.21 -2.92 14.19
CA ALA A 56 8.60 -3.34 13.99
C ALA A 56 9.45 -2.20 13.39
N TYR A 57 8.88 -1.42 12.47
CA TYR A 57 9.53 -0.26 11.87
C TYR A 57 9.83 0.81 12.94
N LEU A 58 8.84 1.15 13.78
CA LEU A 58 9.01 2.08 14.89
C LEU A 58 10.11 1.62 15.86
N ARG A 59 10.08 0.34 16.28
CA ARG A 59 11.12 -0.22 17.16
C ARG A 59 12.51 -0.17 16.53
N ARG A 60 12.62 -0.38 15.22
CA ARG A 60 13.91 -0.45 14.52
C ARG A 60 14.52 0.92 14.25
N TYR A 61 13.69 1.90 13.89
CA TYR A 61 14.12 3.19 13.36
C TYR A 61 13.77 4.38 14.24
N GLY A 62 12.98 4.21 15.31
CA GLY A 62 12.57 5.28 16.21
C GLY A 62 11.56 6.26 15.60
N ALA A 63 11.00 5.96 14.43
CA ALA A 63 9.98 6.76 13.75
C ALA A 63 8.95 5.86 13.07
N GLU A 64 7.73 6.34 12.90
CA GLU A 64 6.69 5.64 12.16
C GLU A 64 7.01 5.60 10.65
N PRO A 65 6.57 4.55 9.93
CA PRO A 65 6.70 4.51 8.48
C PRO A 65 5.89 5.62 7.82
N ARG A 66 6.47 6.26 6.80
CA ARG A 66 5.87 7.43 6.13
C ARG A 66 4.58 7.13 5.38
N SER A 67 4.38 5.89 4.95
CA SER A 67 3.20 5.46 4.18
C SER A 67 3.11 3.96 3.99
N GLY A 68 1.97 3.51 3.45
CA GLY A 68 1.76 2.14 2.95
C GLY A 68 2.80 1.69 1.89
N LEU A 69 3.51 2.60 1.21
CA LEU A 69 4.62 2.21 0.33
C LEU A 69 5.72 1.49 1.11
N SER A 70 5.97 1.88 2.36
CA SER A 70 6.99 1.23 3.20
C SER A 70 6.64 -0.25 3.43
N LEU A 71 5.36 -0.53 3.67
CA LEU A 71 4.82 -1.90 3.81
C LEU A 71 4.90 -2.67 2.48
N ALA A 72 4.56 -2.02 1.37
CA ALA A 72 4.63 -2.62 0.04
C ALA A 72 6.06 -2.99 -0.35
N HIS A 73 7.03 -2.10 -0.11
CA HIS A 73 8.45 -2.36 -0.36
C HIS A 73 8.97 -3.50 0.51
N PHE A 74 8.56 -3.55 1.78
CA PHE A 74 8.90 -4.67 2.65
C PHE A 74 8.37 -6.00 2.11
N CYS A 75 7.11 -6.04 1.69
CA CYS A 75 6.51 -7.25 1.11
C CYS A 75 7.19 -7.64 -0.20
N GLY A 76 7.39 -6.69 -1.12
CA GLY A 76 8.10 -6.91 -2.37
C GLY A 76 9.51 -7.45 -2.15
N ALA A 77 10.29 -6.83 -1.27
CA ALA A 77 11.63 -7.28 -0.92
C ALA A 77 11.63 -8.70 -0.36
N ARG A 78 10.69 -9.04 0.54
CA ARG A 78 10.56 -10.40 1.08
C ARG A 78 10.30 -11.43 -0.01
N ILE A 79 9.40 -11.12 -0.95
CA ILE A 79 9.07 -11.99 -2.09
C ILE A 79 10.30 -12.22 -2.98
N PHE A 80 11.02 -11.15 -3.34
CA PHE A 80 12.20 -11.28 -4.20
C PHE A 80 13.38 -11.96 -3.50
N LEU A 81 13.62 -11.69 -2.22
CA LEU A 81 14.68 -12.36 -1.45
C LEU A 81 14.43 -13.87 -1.34
N ASP A 82 13.17 -14.27 -1.16
CA ASP A 82 12.75 -15.67 -1.14
C ASP A 82 12.95 -16.34 -2.53
N ALA A 83 12.61 -15.66 -3.62
CA ALA A 83 12.89 -16.14 -4.97
C ALA A 83 14.41 -16.26 -5.25
N LEU A 84 15.22 -15.30 -4.80
CA LEU A 84 16.68 -15.36 -4.89
C LEU A 84 17.24 -16.55 -4.10
N GLY A 85 16.70 -16.81 -2.92
CA GLY A 85 17.03 -18.00 -2.11
C GLY A 85 16.75 -19.31 -2.86
N ARG A 86 15.59 -19.41 -3.53
CA ARG A 86 15.25 -20.57 -4.38
C ARG A 86 16.14 -20.71 -5.62
N ALA A 87 16.57 -19.61 -6.22
CA ALA A 87 17.43 -19.63 -7.40
C ALA A 87 18.84 -20.18 -7.10
N GLY A 88 19.29 -20.08 -5.84
CA GLY A 88 20.56 -20.66 -5.38
C GLY A 88 21.81 -20.03 -5.99
N GLY A 89 21.73 -18.76 -6.43
CA GLY A 89 22.84 -18.04 -7.05
C GLY A 89 22.41 -16.76 -7.77
N THR A 90 23.34 -16.16 -8.50
CA THR A 90 23.16 -14.88 -9.22
C THR A 90 22.94 -15.04 -10.72
N ASP A 91 22.74 -16.27 -11.20
CA ASP A 91 22.46 -16.54 -12.61
C ASP A 91 21.10 -15.95 -13.01
N ARG A 92 21.09 -15.16 -14.09
CA ARG A 92 19.92 -14.41 -14.56
C ARG A 92 18.73 -15.32 -14.85
N ASP A 93 18.96 -16.43 -15.55
CA ASP A 93 17.88 -17.28 -16.05
C ASP A 93 17.30 -18.11 -14.90
N ARG A 94 18.13 -18.52 -13.93
CA ARG A 94 17.67 -19.13 -12.67
C ARG A 94 16.85 -18.17 -11.82
N ILE A 95 17.29 -16.91 -11.67
CA ILE A 95 16.51 -15.90 -10.92
C ILE A 95 15.16 -15.67 -11.59
N ARG A 96 15.14 -15.50 -12.92
CA ARG A 96 13.90 -15.31 -13.67
C ARG A 96 12.97 -16.49 -13.49
N ALA A 97 13.46 -17.73 -13.60
CA ALA A 97 12.67 -18.92 -13.38
C ALA A 97 12.09 -18.98 -11.96
N ALA A 98 12.89 -18.65 -10.94
CA ALA A 98 12.43 -18.65 -9.54
C ALA A 98 11.39 -17.56 -9.23
N VAL A 99 11.51 -16.38 -9.86
CA VAL A 99 10.51 -15.32 -9.78
C VAL A 99 9.21 -15.75 -10.46
N LEU A 100 9.29 -16.28 -11.69
CA LEU A 100 8.11 -16.76 -12.43
C LEU A 100 7.42 -17.95 -11.74
N ALA A 101 8.16 -18.78 -11.01
CA ALA A 101 7.63 -19.86 -10.19
C ALA A 101 7.02 -19.39 -8.86
N THR A 102 7.09 -18.10 -8.53
CA THR A 102 6.50 -17.57 -7.29
C THR A 102 4.98 -17.63 -7.36
N ASP A 103 4.39 -18.34 -6.40
CA ASP A 103 2.94 -18.50 -6.25
C ASP A 103 2.56 -18.27 -4.77
N ILE A 104 2.26 -17.03 -4.42
CA ILE A 104 1.84 -16.60 -3.08
C ILE A 104 0.38 -16.16 -3.15
N ALA A 105 -0.47 -16.77 -2.33
CA ALA A 105 -1.90 -16.49 -2.30
C ALA A 105 -2.21 -15.03 -1.90
N GLU A 106 -3.32 -14.49 -2.41
CA GLU A 106 -3.85 -13.21 -1.92
C GLU A 106 -4.22 -13.35 -0.42
N GLY A 107 -4.03 -12.28 0.35
CA GLY A 107 -4.26 -12.25 1.80
C GLY A 107 -3.14 -12.86 2.65
N SER A 108 -2.07 -13.43 2.06
CA SER A 108 -1.04 -14.14 2.83
C SER A 108 0.25 -13.35 3.10
N THR A 109 0.43 -12.18 2.47
CA THR A 109 1.55 -11.27 2.78
C THR A 109 1.15 -10.22 3.81
N ALA A 110 2.13 -9.49 4.36
CA ALA A 110 1.84 -8.46 5.35
C ALA A 110 0.97 -7.32 4.80
N CYS A 111 1.07 -6.99 3.51
CA CYS A 111 0.22 -6.02 2.83
C CYS A 111 -1.11 -6.61 2.32
N GLY A 112 -1.37 -7.91 2.52
CA GLY A 112 -2.57 -8.59 2.05
C GLY A 112 -2.56 -8.96 0.57
N TRP A 113 -1.51 -8.64 -0.18
CA TRP A 113 -1.42 -9.03 -1.57
C TRP A 113 -0.85 -10.43 -1.73
N GLY A 114 -1.14 -11.05 -2.86
CA GLY A 114 -0.41 -12.22 -3.31
C GLY A 114 0.77 -11.84 -4.21
N ALA A 115 1.47 -12.85 -4.67
CA ALA A 115 2.48 -12.72 -5.71
C ALA A 115 2.30 -13.82 -6.76
N ARG A 116 2.10 -13.42 -8.00
CA ARG A 116 2.24 -14.27 -9.18
C ARG A 116 2.64 -13.39 -10.34
N PHE A 117 3.75 -13.72 -11.00
CA PHE A 117 4.31 -12.87 -12.04
C PHE A 117 3.99 -13.40 -13.43
N ASP A 118 3.56 -12.52 -14.33
CA ASP A 118 3.47 -12.84 -15.76
C ASP A 118 4.86 -12.83 -16.43
N GLU A 119 4.91 -13.18 -17.71
CA GLU A 119 6.18 -13.19 -18.47
C GLU A 119 6.84 -11.81 -18.56
N ARG A 120 6.08 -10.73 -18.37
CA ARG A 120 6.57 -9.34 -18.36
C ARG A 120 7.02 -8.89 -16.96
N GLY A 121 6.92 -9.76 -15.95
CA GLY A 121 7.28 -9.47 -14.57
C GLY A 121 6.22 -8.68 -13.79
N GLN A 122 4.99 -8.58 -14.29
CA GLN A 122 3.89 -7.91 -13.58
C GLN A 122 3.27 -8.83 -12.54
N ASN A 123 3.11 -8.32 -11.31
CA ASN A 123 2.42 -9.06 -10.27
C ASN A 123 0.90 -9.04 -10.50
N MET A 124 0.35 -10.17 -10.92
CA MET A 124 -1.07 -10.37 -11.24
C MET A 124 -1.97 -10.45 -9.99
N ARG A 125 -1.38 -10.47 -8.79
CA ARG A 125 -2.10 -10.55 -7.49
C ARG A 125 -1.93 -9.30 -6.62
N ALA A 126 -1.28 -8.26 -7.13
CA ALA A 126 -1.32 -6.95 -6.50
C ALA A 126 -2.71 -6.32 -6.74
N ARG A 127 -3.28 -5.71 -5.69
CA ARG A 127 -4.59 -5.06 -5.76
C ARG A 127 -4.49 -3.69 -5.07
N PRO A 128 -4.85 -2.58 -5.73
CA PRO A 128 -4.95 -1.31 -5.04
C PRO A 128 -6.03 -1.38 -3.96
N MET A 129 -5.88 -0.57 -2.92
CA MET A 129 -6.89 -0.36 -1.89
C MET A 129 -7.50 1.02 -2.08
N LEU A 130 -8.81 1.16 -1.88
CA LEU A 130 -9.37 2.50 -1.74
C LEU A 130 -9.11 2.95 -0.31
N CYS A 131 -8.43 4.07 -0.18
CA CYS A 131 -8.04 4.67 1.09
C CYS A 131 -8.74 6.01 1.28
N GLN A 132 -8.94 6.42 2.53
CA GLN A 132 -9.45 7.73 2.90
C GLN A 132 -8.69 8.33 4.07
N TRP A 133 -8.39 9.62 4.01
CA TRP A 133 -7.87 10.37 5.16
C TRP A 133 -8.99 10.67 6.16
N GLN A 134 -8.81 10.24 7.41
CA GLN A 134 -9.77 10.42 8.49
C GLN A 134 -9.08 10.92 9.76
N PRO A 135 -9.78 11.66 10.65
CA PRO A 135 -9.26 12.01 11.96
C PRO A 135 -8.72 10.79 12.70
N ALA A 136 -7.50 10.91 13.21
CA ALA A 136 -6.91 9.91 14.06
C ALA A 136 -7.71 9.87 15.39
N PRO A 137 -8.02 8.68 15.93
CA PRO A 137 -8.73 8.56 17.21
C PRO A 137 -7.97 9.20 18.39
N THR A 138 -6.66 9.37 18.24
CA THR A 138 -5.75 9.93 19.25
C THR A 138 -4.75 10.87 18.58
N GLY A 139 -4.27 11.88 19.30
CA GLY A 139 -3.14 12.72 18.86
C GLY A 139 -3.50 13.90 17.93
N GLY A 140 -4.79 14.13 17.63
CA GLY A 140 -5.24 15.37 16.95
C GLY A 140 -4.87 15.51 15.47
N GLY A 141 -4.39 14.44 14.82
CA GLY A 141 -3.99 14.43 13.42
C GLY A 141 -4.92 13.63 12.51
N LEU A 142 -4.43 13.29 11.32
CA LEU A 142 -5.11 12.41 10.36
C LEU A 142 -4.37 11.07 10.23
N ARG A 143 -5.12 10.05 9.85
CA ARG A 143 -4.60 8.74 9.42
C ARG A 143 -5.26 8.31 8.12
N GLN A 144 -4.53 7.58 7.30
CA GLN A 144 -5.09 6.94 6.12
C GLN A 144 -5.76 5.61 6.53
N VAL A 145 -7.00 5.40 6.12
CA VAL A 145 -7.83 4.24 6.44
C VAL A 145 -8.22 3.51 5.16
N GLY A 146 -8.08 2.19 5.13
CA GLY A 146 -8.62 1.38 4.04
C GLY A 146 -10.15 1.37 4.11
N ILE A 147 -10.84 1.67 3.01
CA ILE A 147 -12.31 1.73 2.93
C ILE A 147 -12.90 0.80 1.86
N ALA A 148 -12.10 0.35 0.89
CA ALA A 148 -12.50 -0.72 -0.04
C ALA A 148 -11.31 -1.64 -0.40
N PRO A 149 -11.52 -2.96 -0.53
CA PRO A 149 -12.82 -3.65 -0.47
C PRO A 149 -13.41 -3.66 0.95
N ALA A 150 -14.72 -3.87 1.09
CA ALA A 150 -15.44 -3.60 2.34
C ALA A 150 -14.88 -4.39 3.54
N GLU A 151 -14.38 -5.60 3.29
CA GLU A 151 -13.71 -6.45 4.28
C GLU A 151 -12.41 -5.85 4.83
N ALA A 152 -11.76 -4.94 4.10
CA ALA A 152 -10.54 -4.26 4.51
C ALA A 152 -10.83 -3.09 5.46
N ALA A 153 -12.07 -2.60 5.51
CA ALA A 153 -12.45 -1.40 6.23
C ALA A 153 -12.43 -1.58 7.75
N VAL A 154 -11.84 -0.61 8.45
CA VAL A 154 -11.83 -0.54 9.92
C VAL A 154 -12.61 0.66 10.47
N ALA A 155 -13.14 1.50 9.58
CA ALA A 155 -14.03 2.61 9.88
C ALA A 155 -14.94 2.88 8.67
N PRO A 156 -16.15 3.41 8.87
CA PRO A 156 -16.99 3.85 7.76
C PRO A 156 -16.33 5.01 7.00
N PRO A 157 -16.60 5.16 5.69
CA PRO A 157 -16.14 6.33 4.94
C PRO A 157 -16.85 7.60 5.41
N ILE A 158 -16.11 8.71 5.44
CA ILE A 158 -16.64 10.05 5.71
C ILE A 158 -17.15 10.64 4.37
N PRO A 159 -18.45 10.93 4.21
CA PRO A 159 -19.03 11.32 2.92
C PRO A 159 -18.89 12.82 2.60
N ARG A 160 -17.89 13.50 3.18
CA ARG A 160 -17.68 14.94 3.06
C ARG A 160 -16.19 15.28 3.14
N LEU A 161 -15.80 16.39 2.53
CA LEU A 161 -14.42 16.90 2.60
C LEU A 161 -14.31 17.94 3.72
N GLY A 162 -13.20 17.91 4.46
CA GLY A 162 -12.89 18.88 5.52
C GLY A 162 -13.80 18.80 6.76
N PRO A 163 -13.60 19.72 7.73
CA PRO A 163 -14.38 19.82 8.97
C PRO A 163 -15.83 20.22 8.77
#